data_AF-A0A7W0LA70-F1
#
_entry.id   AF-A0A7W0LA70-F1
#
_cell.length_a   1.000
_cell.length_b   1.000
_cell.length_c   1.000
_cell.angle_alpha   90.00
_cell.angle_beta   90.00
_cell.angle_gamma   90.00
#
_symmetry.space_group_name_H-M   'P 1'
#
loop_
_entity.id
_entity.type
_entity.pdbx_description
1 polymer ?
#
loop_
_entity_poly.entity_id
_entity_poly.type
_entity_poly.pdbx_seq_one_letter_code
_entity_poly.pdbx_strand_id
1 'polypeptide(L)' 'EINIAGAQVSRADAGGEALMAITTDSEVAPELLATIAERIGARDARLANLTS' A
#
# COMPACT_ATOMS: atom_id res chain seq x y z
N GLU A 1 6.89 -11.90 -10.33
CA GLU A 1 5.58 -12.05 -9.67
C GLU A 1 5.67 -11.34 -8.34
N ILE A 2 4.63 -10.63 -7.90
CA ILE A 2 4.62 -9.93 -6.60
C ILE A 2 3.44 -10.50 -5.83
N ASN A 3 3.69 -11.19 -4.72
CA ASN A 3 2.61 -11.72 -3.90
C ASN A 3 2.35 -10.83 -2.69
N ILE A 4 1.10 -10.82 -2.25
CA ILE A 4 0.69 -10.20 -1.00
C ILE A 4 0.92 -11.22 0.12
N ALA A 5 1.96 -11.01 0.92
CA ALA A 5 2.24 -11.80 2.11
C ALA A 5 1.32 -11.41 3.28
N GLY A 6 0.82 -10.18 3.27
CA GLY A 6 -0.17 -9.70 4.23
C GLY A 6 -0.79 -8.39 3.80
N ALA A 7 -2.03 -8.15 4.22
CA ALA A 7 -2.72 -6.88 4.00
C ALA A 7 -3.57 -6.54 5.22
N GLN A 8 -3.55 -5.27 5.61
CA GLN A 8 -4.41 -4.70 6.64
C GLN A 8 -5.04 -3.42 6.12
N VAL A 9 -6.31 -3.22 6.44
CA VAL A 9 -7.06 -2.03 6.09
C VAL A 9 -7.84 -1.57 7.31
N SER A 10 -7.75 -0.27 7.61
CA SER A 10 -8.53 0.35 8.66
C SER A 10 -9.11 1.67 8.17
N ARG A 11 -10.12 2.15 8.90
CA ARG A 11 -10.74 3.45 8.71
C ARG A 11 -11.16 4.01 10.05
N ALA A 12 -11.00 5.31 10.23
CA ALA A 12 -11.40 5.98 11.46
C ALA A 12 -12.93 6.01 11.60
N ASP A 13 -13.62 6.32 10.49
CA ASP A 13 -15.08 6.48 10.45
C ASP A 13 -15.65 5.82 9.19
N ALA A 14 -16.95 5.53 9.18
CA ALA A 14 -17.64 5.06 7.98
C ALA A 14 -17.61 6.15 6.89
N GLY A 15 -17.16 5.79 5.69
CA GLY A 15 -17.04 6.73 4.56
C GLY A 15 -15.86 7.71 4.62
N GLY A 16 -15.11 7.76 5.74
CA GLY A 16 -13.89 8.57 5.86
C GLY A 16 -12.66 7.98 5.17
N GLU A 17 -11.50 8.59 5.41
CA GLU A 17 -10.21 8.12 4.91
C GLU A 17 -9.90 6.69 5.39
N ALA A 18 -9.30 5.91 4.51
CA ALA A 18 -8.81 4.57 4.82
C ALA A 18 -7.28 4.58 4.87
N LEU A 19 -6.72 3.78 5.76
CA LEU A 19 -5.30 3.44 5.78
C LEU A 19 -5.16 1.97 5.36
N MET A 20 -4.27 1.71 4.41
CA MET A 20 -3.93 0.36 3.97
C MET A 20 -2.44 0.13 4.17
N ALA A 21 -2.10 -1.04 4.72
CA ALA A 21 -0.73 -1.54 4.80
C ALA A 21 -0.67 -2.89 4.11
N ILE A 22 0.22 -3.03 3.12
CA ILE A 22 0.43 -4.28 2.37
C ILE A 22 1.90 -4.68 2.55
N THR A 23 2.13 -5.93 2.93
CA THR A 23 3.45 -6.56 2.92
C THR A 23 3.53 -7.46 1.70
N THR A 24 4.58 -7.29 0.91
CA THR A 24 4.87 -8.13 -0.25
C THR A 24 6.06 -9.04 0.01
N ASP A 25 6.11 -10.17 -0.70
CA ASP A 25 7.26 -11.08 -0.64
C ASP A 25 8.43 -10.64 -1.54
N SER A 26 8.17 -9.63 -2.38
CA SER A 26 9.08 -9.12 -3.40
C SER A 26 9.15 -7.60 -3.33
N GLU A 27 10.27 -7.04 -3.75
CA GLU A 27 10.45 -5.59 -3.84
C GLU A 27 9.46 -4.98 -4.84
N VAL A 28 8.86 -3.84 -4.45
CA VAL A 28 7.91 -3.10 -5.29
C VAL A 28 8.63 -1.89 -5.87
N ALA A 29 8.65 -1.81 -7.21
CA ALA A 29 9.24 -0.67 -7.91
C ALA A 29 8.47 0.63 -7.59
N PRO A 30 9.15 1.78 -7.43
CA PRO A 30 8.50 3.06 -7.13
C PRO A 30 7.41 3.47 -8.13
N GLU A 31 7.58 3.14 -9.41
CA GLU A 31 6.63 3.45 -10.48
C GLU A 31 5.33 2.65 -10.33
N LEU A 32 5.44 1.41 -9.84
CA LEU A 32 4.27 0.57 -9.56
C LEU A 32 3.49 1.11 -8.36
N LEU A 33 4.18 1.56 -7.31
CA LEU A 33 3.54 2.22 -6.17
C LEU A 33 2.81 3.50 -6.61
N ALA A 34 3.44 4.33 -7.43
CA ALA A 34 2.83 5.54 -7.97
C ALA A 34 1.58 5.22 -8.80
N THR A 35 1.66 4.19 -9.66
CA THR A 35 0.52 3.73 -10.48
C THR A 35 -0.64 3.24 -9.61
N ILE A 36 -0.37 2.51 -8.53
CA ILE A 36 -1.40 2.05 -7.60
C ILE A 36 -2.03 3.24 -6.88
N ALA A 37 -1.22 4.16 -6.36
CA ALA A 37 -1.68 5.35 -5.66
C ALA A 37 -2.62 6.20 -6.54
N GLU A 38 -2.25 6.43 -7.80
CA GLU A 38 -3.11 7.11 -8.77
C GLU A 38 -4.43 6.36 -8.99
N ARG A 39 -4.37 5.04 -9.23
CA ARG A 39 -5.56 4.23 -9.53
C ARG A 39 -6.57 4.16 -8.39
N ILE A 40 -6.12 4.21 -7.14
CA ILE A 40 -7.01 4.15 -5.98
C ILE A 40 -7.33 5.53 -5.39
N GLY A 41 -6.79 6.61 -5.99
CA GLY A 41 -6.95 7.96 -5.46
C GLY A 41 -6.32 8.14 -4.08
N ALA A 42 -5.20 7.47 -3.82
CA ALA A 42 -4.52 7.56 -2.54
C ALA A 42 -3.97 8.97 -2.31
N ARG A 43 -4.25 9.52 -1.13
CA ARG A 43 -3.71 10.82 -0.70
C ARG A 43 -2.19 10.77 -0.47
N ASP A 44 -1.69 9.66 0.05
CA ASP A 44 -0.26 9.43 0.33
C ASP A 44 0.03 7.94 0.14
N ALA A 45 1.22 7.61 -0.37
CA ALA A 45 1.67 6.24 -0.57
C ALA A 45 3.18 6.19 -0.32
N ARG A 46 3.62 5.21 0.48
CA ARG A 46 5.04 5.05 0.86
C ARG A 46 5.43 3.59 0.83
N LEU A 47 6.67 3.36 0.44
CA LEU A 47 7.32 2.07 0.55
C LEU A 47 8.27 2.09 1.74
N ALA A 48 8.26 1.02 2.54
CA ALA A 48 9.20 0.82 3.63
C ALA A 48 9.77 -0.60 3.56
N ASN A 49 11.09 -0.71 3.71
CA ASN A 49 11.75 -1.99 3.89
C ASN A 49 11.80 -2.29 5.39
N LEU A 50 11.25 -3.43 5.81
CA LEU A 50 11.09 -3.84 7.22
C LEU A 50 12.17 -4.83 7.69
N THR A 51 13.10 -5.22 6.83
CA THR A 51 14.17 -6.19 7.13
C THR A 51 15.56 -5.57 7.10
N SER A 52 15.63 -4.23 7.16
CA SER A 52 16.88 -3.45 7.18
C SER A 52 17.55 -3.49 8.55
#